data_AF-A0A1M5JJ80-F1
#
_entry.id   AF-A0A1M5JJ80-F1
#
_cell.length_a   1.000
_cell.length_b   1.000
_cell.length_c   1.000
_cell.angle_alpha   90.00
_cell.angle_beta   90.00
_cell.angle_gamma   90.00
#
_symmetry.space_group_name_H-M   'P 1'
#
loop_
_entity.id
_entity.type
_entity.pdbx_description
1 polymer ?
#
loop_
_entity_poly.entity_id
_entity_poly.type
_entity_poly.pdbx_seq_one_letter_code
_entity_poly.pdbx_strand_id
1 'polypeptide(L)'
;MRHLILIFLILSQYCCHSKDNKGEVDTEVRSTALSSDSVFRGHPISFYIRHKEIPQVCKDLFNGVRQPSDEVDVLSLLDSVLKTNDETGPFYFLTITRTMKNADGAYAEAVGVMGKLFVETKTKEFVDYFNSERLLTDEDFEEWAKTVAGEIEIAAEEGHEKEDLDKLRTNMKLNCRCNEGQIKIMNDFVERVRRVLP
;
A
#
# COMPACT_ATOMS: atom_id res chain seq x y z
N MET A 1 -36.96 -23.07 -0.47
CA MET A 1 -35.82 -23.28 -1.40
C MET A 1 -36.22 -22.96 -2.84
N ARG A 2 -36.53 -21.69 -3.13
CA ARG A 2 -36.89 -21.19 -4.47
C ARG A 2 -36.64 -19.68 -4.55
N HIS A 3 -35.39 -19.24 -4.39
CA HIS A 3 -34.95 -17.87 -4.71
C HIS A 3 -33.45 -17.87 -5.09
N LEU A 4 -33.08 -18.77 -6.00
CA LEU A 4 -31.90 -18.61 -6.85
C LEU A 4 -32.45 -18.59 -8.28
N ILE A 5 -31.86 -17.80 -9.18
CA ILE A 5 -32.32 -17.42 -10.53
C ILE A 5 -33.06 -16.08 -10.53
N LEU A 6 -32.32 -14.96 -10.52
CA LEU A 6 -32.65 -13.71 -11.25
C LEU A 6 -31.64 -12.57 -11.03
N ILE A 7 -30.33 -12.82 -11.08
CA ILE A 7 -29.34 -11.74 -11.24
C ILE A 7 -28.25 -12.22 -12.20
N PHE A 8 -28.56 -12.28 -13.50
CA PHE A 8 -27.54 -12.51 -14.55
C PHE A 8 -27.95 -11.93 -15.92
N LEU A 9 -28.82 -10.92 -15.97
CA LEU A 9 -29.30 -10.33 -17.23
C LEU A 9 -29.42 -8.80 -17.23
N ILE A 10 -28.41 -8.07 -16.72
CA ILE A 10 -28.26 -6.64 -17.04
C ILE A 10 -26.77 -6.26 -17.17
N LEU A 11 -26.07 -6.82 -18.17
CA LEU A 11 -24.77 -6.30 -18.64
C LEU A 11 -24.62 -6.52 -20.15
N SER A 12 -25.53 -5.96 -20.97
CA SER A 12 -25.43 -6.09 -22.44
C SER A 12 -25.79 -4.84 -23.25
N GLN A 13 -26.06 -3.67 -22.68
CA GLN A 13 -26.35 -2.48 -23.48
C GLN A 13 -25.85 -1.18 -22.83
N TYR A 14 -24.53 -1.02 -22.76
CA TYR A 14 -23.89 0.31 -22.73
C TYR A 14 -22.60 0.27 -23.57
N CYS A 15 -22.72 -0.08 -24.86
CA CYS A 15 -21.72 0.32 -25.86
C CYS A 15 -22.08 1.73 -26.36
N CYS A 16 -21.90 2.74 -25.51
CA CYS A 16 -21.91 4.13 -25.95
C CYS A 16 -20.48 4.54 -26.35
N HIS A 17 -20.25 4.49 -27.65
CA HIS A 17 -19.56 5.51 -28.45
C HIS A 17 -18.76 6.57 -27.66
N SER A 18 -17.51 6.26 -27.33
CA SER A 18 -16.52 7.27 -26.92
C SER A 18 -15.64 7.60 -28.11
N LYS A 19 -15.57 8.89 -28.43
CA LYS A 19 -14.76 9.45 -29.50
C LYS A 19 -13.28 9.32 -29.14
N ASP A 20 -12.50 8.83 -30.09
CA ASP A 20 -11.04 8.86 -30.07
C ASP A 20 -10.55 10.29 -29.85
N ASN A 21 -10.15 10.60 -28.62
CA ASN A 21 -9.33 11.74 -28.29
C ASN A 21 -7.98 11.17 -27.84
N LYS A 22 -7.08 10.98 -28.82
CA LYS A 22 -5.66 10.72 -28.56
C LYS A 22 -5.02 11.98 -27.98
N GLY A 23 -5.34 12.24 -26.71
CA GLY A 23 -4.45 12.99 -25.84
C GLY A 23 -3.40 12.01 -25.36
N GLU A 24 -2.24 12.04 -26.00
CA GLU A 24 -1.00 11.50 -25.47
C GLU A 24 -0.74 12.23 -24.15
N VAL A 25 -1.29 11.68 -23.06
CA VAL A 25 -0.90 12.04 -21.71
C VAL A 25 0.42 11.32 -21.52
N ASP A 26 1.50 12.06 -21.78
CA ASP A 26 2.82 11.74 -21.26
C ASP A 26 2.70 11.66 -19.74
N THR A 27 2.36 10.47 -19.25
CA THR A 27 2.56 10.10 -17.86
C THR A 27 4.06 10.00 -17.74
N GLU A 28 4.69 11.14 -17.44
CA GLU A 28 6.07 11.19 -17.00
C GLU A 28 6.11 10.35 -15.71
N VAL A 29 6.39 9.05 -15.89
CA VAL A 29 6.76 8.14 -14.82
C VAL A 29 8.03 8.75 -14.26
N ARG A 30 7.88 9.58 -13.23
CA ARG A 30 8.98 10.16 -12.48
C ARG A 30 9.60 9.05 -11.65
N SER A 31 10.26 8.12 -12.35
CA SER A 31 11.28 7.24 -11.82
C SER A 31 12.49 8.13 -11.52
N THR A 32 12.42 8.90 -10.44
CA THR A 32 13.65 9.35 -9.78
C THR A 32 14.30 8.10 -9.22
N ALA A 33 15.15 7.47 -10.04
CA ALA A 33 15.95 6.33 -9.63
C ALA A 33 16.66 6.72 -8.33
N LEU A 34 16.38 6.00 -7.23
CA LEU A 34 17.10 6.23 -5.99
C LEU A 34 18.57 5.97 -6.24
N SER A 35 19.42 6.86 -5.74
CA SER A 35 20.84 6.56 -5.69
C SER A 35 21.06 5.28 -4.89
N SER A 36 21.96 4.42 -5.36
CA SER A 36 22.38 3.22 -4.64
C SER A 36 22.92 3.53 -3.23
N ASP A 37 23.34 4.78 -3.02
CA ASP A 37 23.93 5.29 -1.78
C ASP A 37 22.89 5.99 -0.88
N SER A 38 21.65 6.16 -1.34
CA SER A 38 20.55 6.63 -0.50
C SER A 38 20.39 5.68 0.68
N VAL A 39 20.25 6.23 1.89
CA VAL A 39 20.15 5.44 3.12
C VAL A 39 18.68 5.32 3.53
N PHE A 40 18.26 4.10 3.84
CA PHE A 40 16.96 3.79 4.44
C PHE A 40 17.18 2.91 5.66
N ARG A 41 16.70 3.34 6.83
CA ARG A 41 16.86 2.61 8.10
C ARG A 41 18.31 2.22 8.44
N GLY A 42 19.23 3.13 8.17
CA GLY A 42 20.66 2.96 8.51
C GLY A 42 21.49 2.17 7.50
N HIS A 43 20.88 1.63 6.44
CA HIS A 43 21.59 0.92 5.37
C HIS A 43 21.42 1.63 4.02
N PRO A 44 22.47 1.68 3.18
CA PRO A 44 22.34 2.17 1.81
C PRO A 44 21.45 1.23 0.99
N ILE A 45 20.71 1.73 -0.01
CA ILE A 45 19.86 0.88 -0.87
C ILE A 45 20.66 -0.29 -1.47
N SER A 46 21.92 -0.06 -1.83
CA SER A 46 22.80 -1.10 -2.37
C SER A 46 23.07 -2.29 -1.43
N PHE A 47 22.94 -2.10 -0.11
CA PHE A 47 22.99 -3.18 0.87
C PHE A 47 21.84 -4.16 0.64
N TYR A 48 20.60 -3.67 0.55
CA TYR A 48 19.43 -4.51 0.33
C TYR A 48 19.44 -5.19 -1.04
N ILE A 49 19.85 -4.47 -2.09
CA ILE A 49 19.95 -5.04 -3.45
C ILE A 49 20.94 -6.22 -3.50
N ARG A 50 22.04 -6.16 -2.74
CA ARG A 50 23.01 -7.26 -2.65
C ARG A 50 22.67 -8.30 -1.57
N HIS A 51 21.61 -8.09 -0.77
CA HIS A 51 21.26 -8.99 0.31
C HIS A 51 20.81 -10.34 -0.24
N LYS A 52 21.43 -11.43 0.24
CA LYS A 52 21.22 -12.79 -0.28
C LYS A 52 19.82 -13.34 0.03
N GLU A 53 19.21 -12.87 1.11
CA GLU A 53 17.89 -13.36 1.58
C GLU A 53 16.72 -12.60 0.96
N ILE A 54 16.99 -11.48 0.29
CA ILE A 54 15.96 -10.74 -0.45
C ILE A 54 15.81 -11.40 -1.83
N PRO A 55 14.64 -11.96 -2.18
CA PRO A 55 14.43 -12.60 -3.47
C PRO A 55 14.69 -11.63 -4.63
N GLN A 56 15.17 -12.17 -5.75
CA GLN A 56 15.46 -11.35 -6.93
C GLN A 56 14.21 -10.61 -7.44
N VAL A 57 13.04 -11.26 -7.38
CA VAL A 57 11.77 -10.63 -7.78
C VAL A 57 11.47 -9.34 -7.01
N CYS A 58 11.72 -9.27 -5.70
CA CYS A 58 11.51 -8.05 -4.93
C CYS A 58 12.46 -6.92 -5.36
N LYS A 59 13.70 -7.28 -5.73
CA LYS A 59 14.68 -6.32 -6.24
C LYS A 59 14.27 -5.81 -7.63
N ASP A 60 13.75 -6.69 -8.47
CA ASP A 60 13.27 -6.35 -9.81
C ASP A 60 12.04 -5.45 -9.74
N LEU A 61 11.10 -5.73 -8.82
CA LEU A 61 9.96 -4.86 -8.52
C LEU A 61 10.43 -3.48 -8.03
N PHE A 62 11.33 -3.44 -7.05
CA PHE A 62 11.86 -2.18 -6.52
C PHE A 62 12.55 -1.31 -7.59
N ASN A 63 13.28 -1.94 -8.51
CA ASN A 63 13.97 -1.27 -9.61
C ASN A 63 13.06 -0.98 -10.81
N GLY A 64 11.78 -1.35 -10.77
CA GLY A 64 10.84 -1.20 -11.88
C GLY A 64 11.15 -2.06 -13.10
N VAL A 65 12.04 -3.06 -12.95
CA VAL A 65 12.37 -4.03 -14.01
C VAL A 65 11.20 -4.98 -14.25
N ARG A 66 10.44 -5.28 -13.18
CA ARG A 66 9.24 -6.10 -13.22
C ARG A 66 8.07 -5.26 -12.71
N GLN A 67 6.92 -5.40 -13.35
CA GLN A 67 5.65 -4.85 -12.86
C GLN A 67 4.99 -5.85 -11.91
N PRO A 68 4.23 -5.40 -10.92
CA PRO A 68 3.42 -6.29 -10.08
C PRO A 68 2.21 -6.78 -10.88
N SER A 69 2.43 -7.69 -11.82
CA SER A 69 1.36 -8.48 -12.44
C SER A 69 0.94 -9.60 -11.48
N ASP A 70 -0.29 -10.10 -11.63
CA ASP A 70 -1.07 -11.04 -10.77
C ASP A 70 -0.41 -12.38 -10.33
N GLU A 71 0.92 -12.49 -10.28
CA GLU A 71 1.65 -13.70 -9.97
C GLU A 71 1.93 -13.89 -8.47
N VAL A 72 1.99 -15.16 -8.07
CA VAL A 72 2.31 -15.75 -6.76
C VAL A 72 3.50 -15.08 -6.04
N ASP A 73 4.42 -14.46 -6.78
CA ASP A 73 5.59 -13.77 -6.26
C ASP A 73 5.23 -12.53 -5.41
N VAL A 74 4.10 -11.88 -5.70
CA VAL A 74 3.65 -10.67 -5.02
C VAL A 74 3.12 -10.97 -3.61
N LEU A 75 2.40 -12.08 -3.44
CA LEU A 75 1.96 -12.52 -2.12
C LEU A 75 3.14 -12.83 -1.20
N SER A 76 4.24 -13.37 -1.77
CA SER A 76 5.47 -13.63 -1.02
C SER A 76 6.16 -12.34 -0.53
N LEU A 77 6.09 -11.25 -1.31
CA LEU A 77 6.55 -9.93 -0.90
C LEU A 77 5.71 -9.39 0.27
N LEU A 78 4.38 -9.46 0.14
CA LEU A 78 3.46 -8.99 1.17
C LEU A 78 3.60 -9.79 2.47
N ASP A 79 3.74 -11.12 2.40
CA ASP A 79 4.02 -11.94 3.58
C ASP A 79 5.34 -11.56 4.25
N SER A 80 6.34 -11.15 3.45
CA SER A 80 7.65 -10.78 3.97
C SER A 80 7.65 -9.43 4.70
N VAL A 81 6.73 -8.52 4.37
CA VAL A 81 6.59 -7.24 5.10
C VAL A 81 5.99 -7.43 6.50
N LEU A 82 5.15 -8.45 6.68
CA LEU A 82 4.55 -8.76 7.99
C LEU A 82 5.51 -9.54 8.90
N LYS A 83 6.52 -10.22 8.34
CA LYS A 83 7.52 -10.96 9.12
C LYS A 83 8.44 -10.01 9.88
N THR A 84 8.78 -10.37 11.11
CA THR A 84 9.71 -9.63 11.99
C THR A 84 11.17 -9.90 11.62
N ASN A 85 11.59 -9.46 10.43
CA ASN A 85 13.01 -9.36 10.08
C ASN A 85 13.40 -7.89 9.99
N ASP A 86 14.08 -7.38 11.03
CA ASP A 86 14.48 -5.97 11.13
C ASP A 86 15.52 -5.57 10.07
N GLU A 87 16.26 -6.54 9.52
CA GLU A 87 17.29 -6.30 8.51
C GLU A 87 16.69 -6.16 7.11
N THR A 88 15.74 -7.01 6.71
CA THR A 88 15.17 -6.99 5.35
C THR A 88 13.80 -6.33 5.26
N GLY A 89 13.06 -6.27 6.37
CA GLY A 89 11.72 -5.67 6.46
C GLY A 89 11.63 -4.26 5.89
N PRO A 90 12.58 -3.34 6.21
CA PRO A 90 12.61 -2.01 5.62
C PRO A 90 12.59 -2.01 4.09
N PHE A 91 13.32 -2.92 3.45
CA PHE A 91 13.35 -2.98 2.00
C PHE A 91 12.02 -3.45 1.40
N TYR A 92 11.37 -4.43 2.02
CA TYR A 92 10.04 -4.89 1.57
C TYR A 92 9.00 -3.78 1.73
N PHE A 93 9.02 -3.05 2.85
CA PHE A 93 8.14 -1.91 3.07
C PHE A 93 8.34 -0.83 2.00
N LEU A 94 9.59 -0.46 1.72
CA LEU A 94 9.91 0.54 0.71
C LEU A 94 9.53 0.08 -0.70
N THR A 95 9.70 -1.21 -1.00
CA THR A 95 9.31 -1.82 -2.29
C THR A 95 7.81 -1.71 -2.50
N ILE A 96 7.01 -2.16 -1.52
CA ILE A 96 5.54 -2.11 -1.58
C ILE A 96 5.07 -0.66 -1.73
N THR A 97 5.62 0.26 -0.93
CA THR A 97 5.24 1.68 -0.98
C THR A 97 5.38 2.26 -2.39
N ARG A 98 6.44 1.88 -3.12
CA ARG A 98 6.72 2.37 -4.47
C ARG A 98 5.83 1.78 -5.54
N THR A 99 5.36 0.56 -5.32
CA THR A 99 4.50 -0.14 -6.27
C THR A 99 3.02 0.13 -6.01
N MET A 100 2.64 0.61 -4.83
CA MET A 100 1.26 0.96 -4.44
C MET A 100 0.56 1.88 -5.45
N LYS A 101 1.22 2.96 -5.89
CA LYS A 101 0.63 3.92 -6.83
C LYS A 101 0.23 3.32 -8.18
N ASN A 102 0.92 2.25 -8.59
CA ASN A 102 0.66 1.55 -9.84
C ASN A 102 -0.06 0.22 -9.60
N ALA A 103 -0.60 0.00 -8.41
CA ALA A 103 -1.32 -1.23 -8.11
C ALA A 103 -2.68 -1.22 -8.80
N ASP A 104 -2.97 -2.30 -9.52
CA ASP A 104 -4.25 -2.54 -10.17
C ASP A 104 -4.70 -4.00 -9.98
N GLY A 105 -5.93 -4.31 -10.38
CA GLY A 105 -6.47 -5.67 -10.38
C GLY A 105 -6.27 -6.43 -9.07
N ALA A 106 -5.78 -7.68 -9.16
CA ALA A 106 -5.58 -8.52 -7.99
C ALA A 106 -4.43 -8.02 -7.09
N TYR A 107 -3.48 -7.26 -7.65
CA TYR A 107 -2.41 -6.68 -6.85
C TYR A 107 -2.93 -5.59 -5.91
N ALA A 108 -3.78 -4.69 -6.41
CA ALA A 108 -4.40 -3.65 -5.59
C ALA A 108 -5.19 -4.24 -4.42
N GLU A 109 -5.97 -5.30 -4.67
CA GLU A 109 -6.71 -6.02 -3.63
C GLU A 109 -5.77 -6.60 -2.57
N ALA A 110 -4.71 -7.32 -3.00
CA ALA A 110 -3.76 -7.94 -2.07
C ALA A 110 -3.01 -6.88 -1.23
N VAL A 111 -2.64 -5.75 -1.85
CA VAL A 111 -1.98 -4.62 -1.19
C VAL A 111 -2.92 -3.89 -0.23
N GLY A 112 -4.22 -3.76 -0.57
CA GLY A 112 -5.25 -3.21 0.31
C GLY A 112 -5.34 -3.97 1.63
N VAL A 113 -5.62 -5.26 1.54
CA VAL A 113 -5.72 -6.17 2.69
C VAL A 113 -4.45 -6.15 3.54
N MET A 114 -3.30 -6.33 2.91
CA MET A 114 -2.01 -6.44 3.62
C MET A 114 -1.53 -5.09 4.15
N GLY A 115 -1.82 -4.00 3.44
CA GLY A 115 -1.52 -2.64 3.85
C GLY A 115 -2.28 -2.26 5.12
N LYS A 116 -3.60 -2.51 5.14
CA LYS A 116 -4.42 -2.31 6.35
C LYS A 116 -3.90 -3.17 7.51
N LEU A 117 -3.65 -4.45 7.27
CA LEU A 117 -3.13 -5.36 8.30
C LEU A 117 -1.77 -4.90 8.85
N PHE A 118 -0.86 -4.44 7.99
CA PHE A 118 0.44 -3.91 8.41
C PHE A 118 0.29 -2.67 9.28
N VAL A 119 -0.55 -1.71 8.88
CA VAL A 119 -0.81 -0.50 9.68
C VAL A 119 -1.42 -0.84 11.05
N GLU A 120 -2.33 -1.82 11.10
CA GLU A 120 -3.00 -2.24 12.34
C GLU A 120 -2.08 -3.01 13.29
N THR A 121 -1.21 -3.87 12.78
CA THR A 121 -0.43 -4.82 13.60
C THR A 121 1.04 -4.43 13.78
N LYS A 122 1.60 -3.70 12.81
CA LYS A 122 2.98 -3.17 12.83
C LYS A 122 2.99 -1.64 12.91
N THR A 123 2.02 -1.08 13.64
CA THR A 123 1.83 0.37 13.73
C THR A 123 3.10 1.13 14.10
N LYS A 124 3.87 0.63 15.08
CA LYS A 124 5.11 1.31 15.48
C LYS A 124 6.12 1.39 14.33
N GLU A 125 6.30 0.32 13.57
CA GLU A 125 7.20 0.27 12.41
C GLU A 125 6.71 1.22 11.32
N PHE A 126 5.40 1.18 11.00
CA PHE A 126 4.76 2.07 10.03
C PHE A 126 5.01 3.55 10.36
N VAL A 127 4.72 3.98 11.59
CA VAL A 127 4.91 5.39 11.99
C VAL A 127 6.38 5.76 12.04
N ASP A 128 7.28 4.84 12.43
CA ASP A 128 8.72 5.11 12.46
C ASP A 128 9.28 5.38 11.06
N TYR A 129 8.81 4.63 10.06
CA TYR A 129 9.19 4.85 8.66
C TYR A 129 8.83 6.27 8.22
N PHE A 130 7.58 6.71 8.40
CA PHE A 130 7.16 8.05 7.97
C PHE A 130 7.63 9.19 8.89
N ASN A 131 8.00 8.90 10.14
CA ASN A 131 8.49 9.93 11.06
C ASN A 131 9.97 10.32 10.83
N SER A 132 10.78 9.40 10.31
CA SER A 132 12.25 9.55 10.33
C SER A 132 12.94 9.35 8.99
N GLU A 133 12.31 8.69 8.03
CA GLU A 133 12.96 8.33 6.77
C GLU A 133 12.71 9.35 5.66
N ARG A 134 13.80 9.82 5.05
CA ARG A 134 13.75 10.84 3.98
C ARG A 134 13.37 10.30 2.60
N LEU A 135 13.36 8.97 2.44
CA LEU A 135 13.05 8.34 1.16
C LEU A 135 11.55 8.10 0.96
N LEU A 136 10.75 8.36 2.00
CA LEU A 136 9.31 8.35 1.95
C LEU A 136 8.80 9.79 1.87
N THR A 137 7.83 9.99 1.01
CA THR A 137 7.27 11.30 0.70
C THR A 137 5.86 11.44 1.28
N ASP A 138 5.34 12.66 1.25
CA ASP A 138 3.94 12.92 1.59
C ASP A 138 2.97 12.21 0.61
N GLU A 139 3.37 12.08 -0.66
CA GLU A 139 2.61 11.34 -1.68
C GLU A 139 2.55 9.85 -1.34
N ASP A 140 3.67 9.25 -0.91
CA ASP A 140 3.69 7.86 -0.44
C ASP A 140 2.73 7.69 0.75
N PHE A 141 2.72 8.64 1.69
CA PHE A 141 1.86 8.59 2.86
C PHE A 141 0.38 8.71 2.51
N GLU A 142 0.05 9.56 1.54
CA GLU A 142 -1.30 9.68 0.99
C GLU A 142 -1.73 8.40 0.26
N GLU A 143 -0.82 7.75 -0.46
CA GLU A 143 -1.12 6.51 -1.18
C GLU A 143 -1.40 5.34 -0.23
N TRP A 144 -0.65 5.25 0.87
CA TRP A 144 -0.98 4.34 1.97
C TRP A 144 -2.37 4.64 2.56
N ALA A 145 -2.71 5.91 2.74
CA ALA A 145 -4.00 6.31 3.30
C ALA A 145 -5.17 5.93 2.38
N LYS A 146 -5.03 6.15 1.07
CA LYS A 146 -6.03 5.73 0.07
C LYS A 146 -6.18 4.21 0.01
N THR A 147 -5.05 3.50 0.00
CA THR A 147 -5.03 2.03 0.00
C THR A 147 -5.81 1.46 1.18
N VAL A 148 -5.56 1.99 2.39
CA VAL A 148 -6.27 1.55 3.60
C VAL A 148 -7.73 2.01 3.61
N ALA A 149 -8.03 3.21 3.09
CA ALA A 149 -9.41 3.69 2.97
C ALA A 149 -10.24 2.79 2.04
N GLY A 150 -9.69 2.41 0.88
CA GLY A 150 -10.37 1.51 -0.06
C GLY A 150 -10.64 0.13 0.57
N GLU A 151 -9.69 -0.40 1.34
CA GLU A 151 -9.92 -1.66 2.08
C GLU A 151 -11.02 -1.51 3.16
N ILE A 152 -11.09 -0.37 3.85
CA ILE A 152 -12.19 -0.09 4.79
C ILE A 152 -13.53 -0.01 4.05
N GLU A 153 -13.59 0.69 2.92
CA GLU A 153 -14.82 0.82 2.13
C GLU A 153 -15.33 -0.54 1.62
N ILE A 154 -14.42 -1.44 1.20
CA ILE A 154 -14.77 -2.79 0.77
C ILE A 154 -15.24 -3.66 1.95
N ALA A 155 -14.60 -3.54 3.11
CA ALA A 155 -14.86 -4.41 4.27
C ALA A 155 -16.06 -3.94 5.12
N ALA A 156 -16.39 -2.65 5.10
CA ALA A 156 -17.44 -2.08 5.91
C ALA A 156 -18.84 -2.52 5.44
N GLU A 157 -19.74 -2.70 6.40
CA GLU A 157 -21.17 -2.75 6.08
C GLU A 157 -21.63 -1.36 5.61
N GLU A 158 -22.65 -1.29 4.75
CA GLU A 158 -23.11 -0.05 4.13
C GLU A 158 -23.37 1.06 5.19
N GLY A 159 -22.58 2.14 5.15
CA GLY A 159 -22.67 3.28 6.07
C GLY A 159 -21.92 3.11 7.41
N HIS A 160 -21.12 2.05 7.57
CA HIS A 160 -20.33 1.76 8.77
C HIS A 160 -18.83 2.05 8.65
N GLU A 161 -18.39 2.75 7.59
CA GLU A 161 -16.99 3.06 7.30
C GLU A 161 -16.33 3.83 8.45
N LYS A 162 -17.10 4.72 9.10
CA LYS A 162 -16.63 5.48 10.27
C LYS A 162 -16.31 4.57 11.46
N GLU A 163 -17.11 3.54 11.70
CA GLU A 163 -16.88 2.60 12.79
C GLU A 163 -15.62 1.78 12.55
N ASP A 164 -15.39 1.37 11.30
CA ASP A 164 -14.18 0.64 10.92
C ASP A 164 -12.93 1.52 10.94
N LEU A 165 -13.05 2.80 10.59
CA LEU A 165 -11.97 3.78 10.80
C LEU A 165 -11.64 3.95 12.30
N ASP A 166 -12.64 3.97 13.16
CA ASP A 166 -12.42 4.06 14.61
C ASP A 166 -11.80 2.75 15.17
N LYS A 167 -12.13 1.59 14.60
CA LYS A 167 -11.44 0.31 14.89
C LYS A 167 -9.97 0.37 14.46
N LEU A 168 -9.67 0.84 13.23
CA LEU A 168 -8.30 1.05 12.75
C LEU A 168 -7.51 1.93 13.74
N ARG A 169 -8.06 3.10 14.08
CA ARG A 169 -7.44 4.03 15.05
C ARG A 169 -7.17 3.36 16.39
N THR A 170 -8.12 2.55 16.88
CA THR A 170 -8.00 1.84 18.15
C THR A 170 -6.89 0.79 18.09
N ASN A 171 -6.86 -0.03 17.03
CA ASN A 171 -5.83 -1.04 16.81
C ASN A 171 -4.44 -0.41 16.73
N MET A 172 -4.30 0.71 15.99
CA MET A 172 -3.04 1.44 15.90
C MET A 172 -2.55 1.91 17.27
N LYS A 173 -3.44 2.48 18.10
CA LYS A 173 -3.10 2.91 19.46
C LYS A 173 -2.67 1.74 20.36
N LEU A 174 -3.33 0.59 20.24
CA LEU A 174 -3.00 -0.60 21.03
C LEU A 174 -1.65 -1.21 20.64
N ASN A 175 -1.32 -1.21 19.34
CA ASN A 175 -0.09 -1.78 18.81
C ASN A 175 1.09 -0.81 18.75
N CYS A 176 0.95 0.40 19.30
CA CYS A 176 2.05 1.34 19.41
C CYS A 176 2.17 1.97 20.80
N ARG A 177 3.29 1.69 21.48
CA ARG A 177 3.79 2.53 22.59
C ARG A 177 4.48 3.77 22.03
N CYS A 178 3.72 4.56 21.29
CA CYS A 178 4.21 5.70 20.53
C CYS A 178 4.64 6.85 21.45
N ASN A 179 5.75 7.52 21.11
CA ASN A 179 6.08 8.84 21.64
C ASN A 179 5.23 9.93 20.96
N GLU A 180 5.33 11.18 21.44
CA GLU A 180 4.53 12.30 20.92
C GLU A 180 4.65 12.52 19.41
N GLY A 181 5.86 12.41 18.85
CA GLY A 181 6.09 12.53 17.41
C GLY A 181 5.40 11.42 16.62
N GLN A 182 5.52 10.18 17.09
CA GLN A 182 4.85 9.03 16.47
C GLN A 182 3.31 9.12 16.60
N ILE A 183 2.79 9.63 17.72
CA ILE A 183 1.33 9.88 17.89
C ILE A 183 0.85 10.89 16.86
N LYS A 184 1.63 11.93 16.59
CA LYS A 184 1.29 12.94 15.56
C LYS A 184 1.19 12.32 14.17
N ILE A 185 2.17 11.49 13.78
CA ILE A 185 2.15 10.78 12.48
C ILE A 185 0.96 9.81 12.40
N MET A 186 0.71 9.02 13.44
CA MET A 186 -0.45 8.13 13.49
C MET A 186 -1.78 8.89 13.34
N ASN A 187 -1.94 10.00 14.06
CA ASN A 187 -3.15 10.80 13.96
C ASN A 187 -3.28 11.39 12.55
N ASP A 188 -2.21 11.97 11.98
CA ASP A 188 -2.23 12.49 10.61
C ASP A 188 -2.64 11.40 9.62
N PHE A 189 -2.10 10.19 9.73
CA PHE A 189 -2.51 9.05 8.89
C PHE A 189 -4.02 8.79 8.97
N VAL A 190 -4.58 8.69 10.18
CA VAL A 190 -6.02 8.44 10.37
C VAL A 190 -6.87 9.61 9.87
N GLU A 191 -6.38 10.84 9.96
CA GLU A 191 -7.03 11.99 9.32
C GLU A 191 -7.05 11.85 7.79
N ARG A 192 -5.94 11.43 7.17
CA ARG A 192 -5.86 11.21 5.72
C ARG A 192 -6.82 10.14 5.24
N VAL A 193 -6.84 8.98 5.90
CA VAL A 193 -7.78 7.88 5.59
C VAL A 193 -9.22 8.39 5.61
N ARG A 194 -9.61 9.17 6.63
CA ARG A 194 -10.96 9.73 6.71
C ARG A 194 -11.31 10.66 5.55
N ARG A 195 -10.36 11.45 5.05
CA ARG A 195 -10.63 12.38 3.93
C ARG A 195 -10.88 11.65 2.62
N VAL A 196 -10.43 10.39 2.52
CA VAL A 196 -10.64 9.55 1.34
C VAL A 196 -11.97 8.80 1.43
N LEU A 197 -12.37 8.37 2.63
CA LEU A 197 -13.67 7.71 2.84
C LEU A 197 -14.86 8.62 2.48
N PRO A 198 -15.96 8.05 1.97
CA PRO A 198 -17.15 8.80 1.55
C PRO A 198 -17.93 9.48 2.70
#